data_AF-A0A0C2G6I2-F1
#
_entry.id   AF-A0A0C2G6I2-F1
#
_cell.length_a   1.000
_cell.length_b   1.000
_cell.length_c   1.000
_cell.angle_alpha   90.00
_cell.angle_beta   90.00
_cell.angle_gamma   90.00
#
_symmetry.space_group_name_H-M   'P 1'
#
loop_
_entity.id
_entity.type
_entity.pdbx_description
1 polymer ?
#
loop_
_entity_poly.entity_id
_entity_poly.type
_entity_poly.pdbx_seq_one_letter_code
_entity_poly.pdbx_strand_id
1 'polypeptide(L)'
;MRQTIFITSFLALLSIGLILPVVFSATVRSFTGLGQYVTHKKETYDVVKYMCVDGMRRDMKLLVVAFLLTFAFVLPCTLLTFFYTKIVLRLRRQQRTMLQSRIPIRRITIYTMAVTLFYLSCQVPFWLPQIYVIVCMVFGYKVNPSHITLTYYSHLLPFVSASFNWIFYARLNSQFKKGLVLVTERMIRKRTK
;
A
#
# COMPACT_ATOMS: atom_id res chain seq x y z
N MET A 1 25.27 3.80 -4.92
CA MET A 1 25.31 3.66 -3.45
C MET A 1 25.03 5.00 -2.77
N ARG A 2 25.93 6.00 -2.84
CA ARG A 2 25.74 7.32 -2.18
C ARG A 2 24.44 8.04 -2.57
N GLN A 3 24.15 8.15 -3.88
CA GLN A 3 22.89 8.75 -4.39
C GLN A 3 21.65 8.00 -3.91
N THR A 4 21.68 6.66 -3.90
CA THR A 4 20.56 5.83 -3.43
C THR A 4 20.28 6.09 -1.96
N ILE A 5 21.31 6.15 -1.12
CA ILE A 5 21.19 6.43 0.32
C ILE A 5 20.57 7.80 0.56
N PHE A 6 21.05 8.83 -0.16
CA PHE A 6 20.48 10.18 -0.08
C PHE A 6 19.00 10.21 -0.47
N ILE A 7 18.63 9.57 -1.58
CA ILE A 7 17.23 9.51 -2.03
C ILE A 7 16.37 8.78 -0.98
N THR A 8 16.81 7.63 -0.48
CA THR A 8 16.04 6.87 0.52
C THR A 8 15.91 7.61 1.84
N SER A 9 16.96 8.30 2.29
CA SER A 9 16.94 9.09 3.53
C SER A 9 16.00 10.29 3.39
N PHE A 10 16.06 10.99 2.27
CA PHE A 10 15.14 12.09 1.98
C PHE A 10 13.68 11.62 1.95
N LEU A 11 13.38 10.52 1.26
CA LEU A 11 12.03 9.96 1.21
C LEU A 11 11.54 9.50 2.59
N ALA A 12 12.44 8.94 3.42
CA ALA A 12 12.10 8.56 4.78
C ALA A 12 11.75 9.78 5.64
N LEU A 13 12.57 10.84 5.59
CA LEU A 13 12.29 12.10 6.31
C LEU A 13 10.99 12.74 5.84
N LEU A 14 10.74 12.76 4.53
CA LEU A 14 9.49 13.24 3.95
C LEU A 14 8.30 12.43 4.50
N SER A 15 8.40 11.10 4.54
CA SER A 15 7.33 10.23 5.06
C SER A 15 7.04 10.47 6.55
N ILE A 16 8.09 10.69 7.36
CA ILE A 16 7.94 11.02 8.77
C ILE A 16 7.23 12.37 8.91
N GLY A 17 7.68 13.39 8.18
CA GLY A 17 7.05 14.71 8.18
C GLY A 17 5.58 14.69 7.75
N LEU A 18 5.23 13.88 6.76
CA LEU A 18 3.86 13.69 6.27
C LEU A 18 2.92 13.11 7.33
N ILE A 19 3.42 12.17 8.14
CA ILE A 19 2.62 11.42 9.11
C ILE A 19 2.60 12.11 10.49
N LEU A 20 3.60 12.94 10.78
CA LEU A 20 3.81 13.59 12.07
C LEU A 20 2.56 14.32 12.62
N PRO A 21 1.80 15.12 11.84
CA PRO A 21 0.62 15.82 12.34
C PRO A 21 -0.49 14.88 12.81
N VAL A 22 -0.63 13.72 12.15
CA VAL A 22 -1.61 12.70 12.50
C VAL A 22 -1.26 12.06 13.83
N VAL A 23 0.02 11.77 14.06
CA VAL A 23 0.51 11.14 15.29
C VAL A 23 0.41 12.11 16.47
N PHE A 24 0.85 13.36 16.31
CA PHE A 24 0.75 14.37 17.38
C PHE A 24 -0.69 14.69 17.76
N SER A 25 -1.61 14.65 16.80
CA SER A 25 -3.02 14.94 17.06
C SER A 25 -3.81 13.70 17.50
N ALA A 26 -3.18 12.54 17.67
CA ALA A 26 -3.87 11.31 18.03
C ALA A 26 -4.46 11.39 19.45
N THR A 27 -5.73 11.02 19.58
CA THR A 27 -6.44 11.04 20.87
C THR A 27 -7.24 9.76 21.05
N VAL A 28 -7.41 9.33 22.30
CA VAL A 28 -8.29 8.20 22.62
C VAL A 28 -9.71 8.73 22.81
N ARG A 29 -10.67 8.18 22.08
CA ARG A 29 -12.10 8.48 22.25
C ARG A 29 -12.88 7.22 22.60
N SER A 30 -13.83 7.36 23.52
CA SER A 30 -14.84 6.35 23.80
C SER A 30 -16.00 6.49 22.82
N PHE A 31 -16.34 5.38 22.19
CA PHE A 31 -17.56 5.25 21.40
C PHE A 31 -18.57 4.48 22.25
N THR A 32 -19.67 5.14 22.58
CA THR A 32 -20.84 4.56 23.26
C THR A 32 -21.92 4.22 22.24
N GLY A 33 -22.87 3.35 22.61
CA GLY A 33 -23.97 2.95 21.71
C GLY A 33 -23.63 1.88 20.67
N LEU A 34 -22.59 1.07 20.90
CA LEU A 34 -22.28 -0.11 20.05
C LEU A 34 -23.21 -1.32 20.30
N GLY A 35 -24.14 -1.21 21.24
CA GLY A 35 -25.07 -2.27 21.65
C GLY A 35 -24.94 -2.61 23.13
N GLN A 36 -25.87 -3.43 23.61
CA GLN A 36 -25.91 -3.91 24.99
C GLN A 36 -25.59 -5.39 25.01
N TYR A 37 -24.70 -5.80 25.92
CA TYR A 37 -24.45 -7.20 26.21
C TYR A 37 -25.35 -7.64 27.37
N VAL A 38 -26.20 -8.63 27.12
CA VAL A 38 -27.07 -9.21 28.14
C VAL A 38 -26.43 -10.52 28.61
N THR A 39 -26.06 -10.60 29.88
CA THR A 39 -25.52 -11.84 30.46
C THR A 39 -26.64 -12.86 30.71
N HIS A 40 -26.27 -14.13 30.94
CA HIS A 40 -27.21 -15.21 31.29
C HIS A 40 -28.04 -14.90 32.55
N LYS A 41 -27.51 -14.06 33.46
CA LYS A 41 -28.21 -13.55 34.65
C LYS A 41 -29.13 -12.33 34.40
N LYS A 42 -29.41 -11.96 33.14
CA LYS A 42 -30.19 -10.76 32.74
C LYS A 42 -29.60 -9.40 33.15
N GLU A 43 -28.33 -9.34 33.52
CA GLU A 43 -27.63 -8.06 33.71
C GLU A 43 -27.30 -7.46 32.34
N THR A 44 -27.51 -6.16 32.20
CA THR A 44 -27.26 -5.40 30.98
C THR A 44 -25.96 -4.61 31.15
N TYR A 45 -25.01 -4.83 30.26
CA TYR A 45 -23.75 -4.10 30.20
C TYR A 45 -23.68 -3.30 28.91
N ASP A 46 -23.47 -1.99 29.02
CA ASP A 46 -23.23 -1.15 27.85
C ASP A 46 -21.81 -1.39 27.32
N VAL A 47 -21.71 -1.72 26.04
CA VAL A 47 -20.43 -1.95 25.39
C VAL A 47 -19.79 -0.60 25.03
N VAL A 48 -18.73 -0.24 25.75
CA VAL A 48 -17.91 0.94 25.47
C VAL A 48 -16.66 0.52 24.72
N LYS A 49 -16.43 1.11 23.54
CA LYS A 49 -15.21 0.84 22.76
C LYS A 49 -14.29 2.05 22.78
N TYR A 50 -13.09 1.89 23.32
CA TYR A 50 -12.04 2.90 23.29
C TYR A 50 -11.20 2.73 22.01
N MET A 51 -11.11 3.78 21.20
CA MET A 51 -10.31 3.76 19.97
C MET A 51 -9.38 4.97 19.91
N CYS A 52 -8.16 4.75 19.41
CA CYS A 52 -7.29 5.84 19.02
C CYS A 52 -7.77 6.41 17.69
N VAL A 53 -8.05 7.71 17.65
CA VAL A 53 -8.56 8.43 16.48
C VAL A 53 -7.74 9.69 16.24
N ASP A 54 -7.75 10.20 15.02
CA ASP A 54 -7.19 11.53 14.75
C ASP A 54 -8.05 12.58 15.46
N GLY A 55 -7.47 13.24 16.47
CA GLY A 55 -8.09 14.34 17.22
C GLY A 55 -8.04 15.67 16.49
N MET A 56 -7.79 15.66 15.18
CA MET A 56 -7.65 16.86 14.36
C MET A 56 -9.00 17.58 14.19
N ARG A 57 -8.95 18.91 14.14
CA ARG A 57 -10.09 19.72 13.70
C ARG A 57 -10.43 19.40 12.23
N ARG A 58 -11.70 19.54 11.85
CA ARG A 58 -12.21 19.15 10.52
C ARG A 58 -11.46 19.83 9.37
N ASP A 59 -11.14 21.11 9.52
CA ASP A 59 -10.38 21.93 8.58
C ASP A 59 -8.95 21.39 8.38
N MET A 60 -8.23 21.14 9.48
CA MET A 60 -6.88 20.58 9.43
C MET A 60 -6.86 19.15 8.91
N LYS A 61 -7.84 18.33 9.31
CA LYS A 61 -8.01 16.96 8.83
C LYS A 61 -8.15 16.92 7.31
N LEU A 62 -8.98 17.80 6.74
CA LEU A 62 -9.20 17.85 5.30
C LEU A 62 -7.91 18.20 4.55
N LEU A 63 -7.15 19.18 5.05
CA LEU A 63 -5.86 19.57 4.48
C LEU A 63 -4.85 18.42 4.54
N VAL A 64 -4.70 17.78 5.70
CA VAL A 64 -3.76 16.66 5.89
C VAL A 64 -4.12 15.47 5.00
N VAL A 65 -5.40 15.09 4.94
CA VAL A 65 -5.84 13.96 4.11
C VAL A 65 -5.70 14.29 2.62
N ALA A 66 -6.04 15.50 2.18
CA ALA A 66 -5.84 15.92 0.79
C ALA A 66 -4.36 15.93 0.39
N PHE A 67 -3.49 16.37 1.29
CA PHE A 67 -2.04 16.35 1.10
C PHE A 67 -1.52 14.91 1.00
N LEU A 68 -1.92 14.02 1.91
CA LEU A 68 -1.58 12.60 1.86
C LEU A 68 -2.10 11.93 0.59
N LEU A 69 -3.34 12.21 0.17
CA LEU A 69 -3.90 11.69 -1.08
C LEU A 69 -3.06 12.12 -2.29
N THR A 70 -2.61 13.37 -2.32
CA THR A 70 -1.82 13.91 -3.43
C THR A 70 -0.43 13.27 -3.48
N PHE A 71 0.31 13.30 -2.37
CA PHE A 71 1.72 12.90 -2.34
C PHE A 71 1.94 11.39 -2.11
N ALA A 72 1.03 10.70 -1.41
CA ALA A 72 1.16 9.28 -1.12
C ALA A 72 0.35 8.37 -2.07
N PHE A 73 -0.48 8.95 -2.94
CA PHE A 73 -1.26 8.17 -3.92
C PHE A 73 -1.22 8.74 -5.33
N VAL A 74 -1.80 9.92 -5.58
CA VAL A 74 -1.97 10.45 -6.95
C VAL A 74 -0.63 10.64 -7.65
N LEU A 75 0.33 11.30 -7.00
CA LEU A 75 1.64 11.55 -7.56
C LEU A 75 2.43 10.24 -7.80
N PRO A 76 2.56 9.31 -6.82
CA PRO A 76 3.18 8.02 -7.07
C PRO A 76 2.52 7.22 -8.20
N CYS A 77 1.18 7.11 -8.21
CA CYS A 77 0.45 6.34 -9.20
C CYS A 77 0.59 6.91 -10.62
N THR A 78 0.55 8.23 -10.77
CA THR A 78 0.73 8.90 -12.06
C THR A 78 2.16 8.73 -12.58
N LEU A 79 3.17 8.95 -11.73
CA LEU A 79 4.57 8.75 -12.11
C LEU A 79 4.86 7.29 -12.47
N LEU A 80 4.41 6.33 -11.66
CA LEU A 80 4.57 4.90 -11.93
C LEU A 80 3.95 4.55 -13.29
N THR A 81 2.68 4.90 -13.51
CA THR A 81 1.99 4.61 -14.78
C THR A 81 2.70 5.26 -15.96
N PHE A 82 3.13 6.52 -15.83
CA PHE A 82 3.81 7.25 -16.89
C PHE A 82 5.15 6.61 -17.27
N PHE A 83 6.04 6.40 -16.29
CA PHE A 83 7.36 5.82 -16.54
C PHE A 83 7.25 4.38 -17.06
N TYR A 84 6.35 3.55 -16.50
CA TYR A 84 6.16 2.19 -16.99
C TYR A 84 5.58 2.14 -18.41
N THR A 85 4.64 3.03 -18.73
CA THR A 85 4.13 3.14 -20.11
C THR A 85 5.27 3.48 -21.07
N LYS A 86 6.11 4.46 -20.72
CA LYS A 86 7.29 4.84 -21.53
C LYS A 86 8.28 3.68 -21.69
N ILE A 87 8.55 2.92 -20.62
CA ILE A 87 9.41 1.73 -20.65
C ILE A 87 8.84 0.69 -21.63
N VAL A 88 7.55 0.37 -21.52
CA VAL A 88 6.87 -0.61 -22.39
C VAL A 88 6.88 -0.15 -23.85
N LEU A 89 6.58 1.11 -24.12
CA LEU A 89 6.60 1.66 -25.48
C LEU A 89 8.00 1.62 -26.10
N ARG A 90 9.03 2.03 -25.34
CA ARG A 90 10.42 1.98 -25.80
C ARG A 90 10.84 0.55 -26.11
N LEU A 91 10.42 -0.41 -25.29
CA LEU A 91 10.71 -1.82 -25.49
C LEU A 91 10.01 -2.43 -26.70
N ARG A 92 8.73 -2.11 -26.91
CA ARG A 92 8.01 -2.52 -28.12
C ARG A 92 8.67 -1.98 -29.37
N ARG A 93 9.17 -0.73 -29.33
CA ARG A 93 9.91 -0.13 -30.45
C ARG A 93 11.24 -0.86 -30.71
N GLN A 94 12.02 -1.14 -29.67
CA GLN A 94 13.30 -1.86 -29.78
C GLN A 94 13.11 -3.32 -30.26
N GLN A 95 12.06 -4.01 -29.80
CA GLN A 95 11.75 -5.37 -30.22
C GLN A 95 11.38 -5.44 -31.72
N ARG A 96 10.68 -4.42 -32.24
CA ARG A 96 10.36 -4.34 -33.68
C ARG A 96 11.58 -4.09 -34.55
N THR A 97 12.60 -3.40 -34.04
CA THR A 97 13.84 -3.08 -34.78
C THR A 97 14.94 -4.14 -34.63
N MET A 98 14.93 -4.93 -33.55
CA MET A 98 15.95 -5.94 -33.26
C MET A 98 15.27 -7.33 -33.26
N LEU A 99 15.33 -8.02 -34.41
CA LEU A 99 14.77 -9.36 -34.62
C LEU A 99 15.38 -10.45 -33.71
N GLN A 100 16.43 -10.14 -32.93
CA GLN A 100 17.24 -11.16 -32.25
C GLN A 100 17.94 -10.71 -30.96
N SER A 101 17.34 -9.84 -30.15
CA SER A 101 17.96 -9.49 -28.86
C SER A 101 17.68 -10.58 -27.81
N ARG A 102 18.69 -11.42 -27.55
CA ARG A 102 18.85 -12.43 -26.46
C ARG A 102 18.72 -11.88 -25.03
N ILE A 103 18.26 -10.65 -24.85
CA ILE A 103 18.27 -9.93 -23.57
C ILE A 103 16.92 -10.19 -22.86
N PRO A 104 16.91 -10.62 -21.59
CA PRO A 104 15.68 -10.95 -20.83
C PRO A 104 14.87 -9.71 -20.42
N ILE A 105 14.78 -8.68 -21.27
CA ILE A 105 14.07 -7.44 -20.93
C ILE A 105 12.59 -7.71 -20.77
N ARG A 106 11.99 -8.56 -21.63
CA ARG A 106 10.60 -9.02 -21.51
C ARG A 106 10.28 -9.57 -20.12
N ARG A 107 11.21 -10.30 -19.50
CA ARG A 107 11.04 -10.85 -18.15
C ARG A 107 10.97 -9.72 -17.12
N ILE A 108 11.95 -8.80 -17.16
CA ILE A 108 12.01 -7.67 -16.24
C ILE A 108 10.74 -6.83 -16.34
N THR A 109 10.30 -6.52 -17.57
CA THR A 109 9.09 -5.72 -17.80
C THR A 109 7.81 -6.39 -17.31
N ILE A 110 7.65 -7.71 -17.54
CA ILE A 110 6.50 -8.46 -17.03
C ILE A 110 6.48 -8.44 -15.50
N TYR A 111 7.61 -8.69 -14.85
CA TYR A 111 7.66 -8.67 -13.39
C TYR A 111 7.43 -7.27 -12.83
N THR A 112 8.02 -6.22 -13.41
CA THR A 112 7.76 -4.84 -12.97
C THR A 112 6.30 -4.44 -13.17
N MET A 113 5.68 -4.88 -14.27
CA MET A 113 4.26 -4.64 -14.52
C MET A 113 3.38 -5.39 -13.51
N ALA A 114 3.72 -6.66 -13.20
CA ALA A 114 3.03 -7.44 -12.18
C ALA A 114 3.14 -6.80 -10.78
N VAL A 115 4.33 -6.32 -10.39
CA VAL A 115 4.54 -5.59 -9.13
C VAL A 115 3.67 -4.34 -9.08
N THR A 116 3.66 -3.56 -10.17
CA THR A 116 2.91 -2.29 -10.25
C THR A 116 1.41 -2.53 -10.18
N LEU A 117 0.90 -3.52 -10.93
CA LEU A 117 -0.52 -3.87 -10.91
C LEU A 117 -0.94 -4.40 -9.54
N PHE A 118 -0.10 -5.22 -8.90
CA PHE A 118 -0.35 -5.70 -7.54
C PHE A 118 -0.39 -4.53 -6.55
N TYR A 119 0.60 -3.64 -6.57
CA TYR A 119 0.62 -2.43 -5.76
C TYR A 119 -0.65 -1.60 -5.95
N LEU A 120 -1.05 -1.32 -7.20
CA LEU A 120 -2.27 -0.56 -7.51
C LEU A 120 -3.53 -1.28 -7.02
N SER A 121 -3.60 -2.62 -7.15
CA SER A 121 -4.75 -3.40 -6.69
C SER A 121 -4.94 -3.36 -5.18
N CYS A 122 -3.87 -3.15 -4.41
CA CYS A 122 -3.94 -2.98 -2.96
C CYS A 122 -4.17 -1.52 -2.57
N GLN A 123 -3.55 -0.58 -3.29
CA GLN A 123 -3.56 0.83 -2.93
C GLN A 123 -4.87 1.52 -3.33
N VAL A 124 -5.43 1.21 -4.50
CA VAL A 124 -6.68 1.82 -4.98
C VAL A 124 -7.85 1.56 -4.03
N PRO A 125 -8.15 0.32 -3.60
CA PRO A 125 -9.27 0.08 -2.71
C PRO A 125 -9.06 0.67 -1.31
N PHE A 126 -7.82 0.90 -0.88
CA PHE A 126 -7.51 1.66 0.33
C PHE A 126 -7.90 3.14 0.23
N TRP A 127 -7.57 3.81 -0.88
CA TRP A 127 -7.87 5.24 -1.04
C TRP A 127 -9.32 5.54 -1.41
N LEU A 128 -10.02 4.64 -2.08
CA LEU A 128 -11.42 4.87 -2.51
C LEU A 128 -12.35 5.25 -1.34
N PRO A 129 -12.39 4.51 -0.21
CA PRO A 129 -13.18 4.90 0.96
C PRO A 129 -12.74 6.23 1.57
N GLN A 130 -11.43 6.54 1.55
CA GLN A 130 -10.92 7.80 2.09
C GLN A 130 -11.38 9.00 1.24
N ILE A 131 -11.32 8.86 -0.09
CA ILE A 131 -11.83 9.86 -1.04
C ILE A 131 -13.33 10.08 -0.82
N TYR A 132 -14.10 8.99 -0.67
CA TYR A 132 -15.54 9.09 -0.39
C TYR A 132 -15.81 9.87 0.90
N VAL A 133 -15.08 9.60 1.98
CA VAL A 133 -15.21 10.33 3.24
C VAL A 133 -14.88 11.82 3.07
N ILE A 134 -13.84 12.17 2.31
CA ILE A 134 -13.49 13.56 2.02
C ILE A 134 -14.63 14.25 1.26
N VAL A 135 -15.17 13.61 0.22
CA VAL A 135 -16.30 14.13 -0.57
C VAL A 135 -17.51 14.37 0.34
N CYS A 136 -17.88 13.40 1.17
CA CYS A 136 -18.95 13.58 2.16
C CYS A 136 -18.66 14.72 3.14
N MET A 137 -17.41 14.87 3.60
CA MET A 137 -17.01 15.97 4.48
C MET A 137 -17.07 17.33 3.80
N VAL A 138 -16.79 17.43 2.49
CA VAL A 138 -16.88 18.70 1.75
C VAL A 138 -18.34 19.09 1.52
N PHE A 139 -19.17 18.14 1.07
CA PHE A 139 -20.56 18.40 0.70
C PHE A 139 -21.57 18.27 1.86
N GLY A 140 -21.13 17.86 3.05
CA GLY A 140 -21.99 17.72 4.22
C GLY A 140 -22.89 16.49 4.22
N TYR A 141 -22.60 15.49 3.39
CA TYR A 141 -23.36 14.23 3.37
C TYR A 141 -23.06 13.37 4.61
N LYS A 142 -24.08 12.68 5.11
CA LYS A 142 -23.93 11.69 6.18
C LYS A 142 -23.30 10.40 5.61
N VAL A 143 -22.26 9.91 6.27
CA VAL A 143 -21.60 8.66 5.90
C VAL A 143 -22.46 7.48 6.38
N ASN A 144 -22.78 6.56 5.48
CA ASN A 144 -23.54 5.35 5.79
C ASN A 144 -22.73 4.42 6.72
N PRO A 145 -23.30 3.85 7.81
CA PRO A 145 -22.62 2.90 8.69
C PRO A 145 -21.91 1.74 7.98
N SER A 146 -22.47 1.22 6.87
CA SER A 146 -21.83 0.15 6.09
C SER A 146 -20.46 0.54 5.51
N HIS A 147 -20.20 1.84 5.35
CA HIS A 147 -18.92 2.38 4.90
C HIS A 147 -17.80 2.15 5.93
N ILE A 148 -18.13 2.06 7.22
CA ILE A 148 -17.14 1.84 8.29
C ILE A 148 -16.48 0.48 8.11
N THR A 149 -17.28 -0.55 7.80
CA THR A 149 -16.80 -1.91 7.52
C THR A 149 -15.88 -1.94 6.30
N LEU A 150 -16.27 -1.28 5.21
CA LEU A 150 -15.45 -1.18 4.00
C LEU A 150 -14.10 -0.50 4.28
N THR A 151 -14.12 0.59 5.04
CA THR A 151 -12.92 1.33 5.43
C THR A 151 -11.96 0.42 6.21
N TYR A 152 -12.49 -0.36 7.16
CA TYR A 152 -11.68 -1.27 7.98
C TYR A 152 -10.96 -2.33 7.15
N TYR A 153 -11.66 -3.00 6.24
CA TYR A 153 -11.02 -3.99 5.35
C TYR A 153 -10.01 -3.34 4.40
N SER A 154 -10.32 -2.16 3.89
CA SER A 154 -9.43 -1.44 2.98
C SER A 154 -8.09 -1.07 3.61
N HIS A 155 -8.07 -0.78 4.92
CA HIS A 155 -6.85 -0.49 5.68
C HIS A 155 -5.87 -1.67 5.76
N LEU A 156 -6.32 -2.91 5.52
CA LEU A 156 -5.45 -4.09 5.53
C LEU A 156 -4.62 -4.23 4.25
N LEU A 157 -5.12 -3.72 3.12
CA LEU A 157 -4.53 -3.94 1.81
C LEU A 157 -3.11 -3.36 1.64
N PRO A 158 -2.78 -2.16 2.16
CA PRO A 158 -1.41 -1.66 2.10
C PRO A 158 -0.41 -2.58 2.83
N PHE A 159 -0.81 -3.18 3.96
CA PHE A 159 0.02 -4.12 4.71
C PHE A 159 0.24 -5.42 3.93
N VAL A 160 -0.80 -5.91 3.26
CA VAL A 160 -0.70 -7.03 2.32
C VAL A 160 0.30 -6.69 1.20
N SER A 161 0.22 -5.50 0.61
CA SER A 161 1.17 -5.10 -0.44
C SER A 161 2.63 -5.11 0.06
N ALA A 162 2.85 -4.62 1.29
CA ALA A 162 4.17 -4.57 1.90
C ALA A 162 4.74 -5.97 2.22
N SER A 163 3.89 -6.89 2.68
CA SER A 163 4.31 -8.25 3.05
C SER A 163 4.66 -9.12 1.84
N PHE A 164 4.12 -8.83 0.65
CA PHE A 164 4.42 -9.57 -0.58
C PHE A 164 5.58 -8.97 -1.40
N ASN A 165 6.09 -7.78 -1.06
CA ASN A 165 7.18 -7.13 -1.80
C ASN A 165 8.45 -8.00 -1.94
N TRP A 166 8.81 -8.78 -0.92
CA TRP A 166 10.00 -9.65 -0.95
C TRP A 166 9.92 -10.75 -2.02
N ILE A 167 8.72 -11.25 -2.34
CA ILE A 167 8.53 -12.27 -3.39
C ILE A 167 8.98 -11.72 -4.73
N PHE A 168 8.61 -10.48 -5.02
CA PHE A 168 9.00 -9.83 -6.26
C PHE A 168 10.51 -9.60 -6.31
N TYR A 169 11.14 -9.15 -5.22
CA TYR A 169 12.59 -9.00 -5.14
C TYR A 169 13.33 -10.32 -5.37
N ALA A 170 12.85 -11.41 -4.75
CA ALA A 170 13.44 -12.74 -4.92
C ALA A 170 13.32 -13.25 -6.37
N ARG A 171 12.20 -12.97 -7.05
CA ARG A 171 11.97 -13.40 -8.44
C ARG A 171 12.71 -12.55 -9.48
N LEU A 172 12.88 -11.25 -9.22
CA LEU A 172 13.60 -10.30 -10.07
C LEU A 172 15.11 -10.44 -9.96
N ASN A 173 15.62 -10.83 -8.80
CA ASN A 173 17.06 -10.96 -8.59
C ASN A 173 17.60 -12.25 -9.23
N SER A 174 18.31 -12.10 -10.35
CA SER A 174 18.95 -13.22 -11.05
C SER A 174 19.99 -13.96 -10.20
N GLN A 175 20.63 -13.27 -9.25
CA GLN A 175 21.59 -13.90 -8.33
C GLN A 175 20.88 -14.77 -7.29
N PHE A 176 19.74 -14.31 -6.77
CA PHE A 176 18.92 -15.06 -5.82
C PHE A 176 18.37 -16.34 -6.45
N LYS A 177 17.92 -16.26 -7.71
CA LYS A 177 17.46 -17.42 -8.46
C LYS A 177 18.57 -18.47 -8.67
N LYS A 178 19.79 -18.03 -9.02
CA LYS A 178 20.94 -18.93 -9.17
C LYS A 178 21.33 -19.59 -7.84
N GLY A 179 21.34 -18.83 -6.75
CA GLY A 179 21.60 -19.35 -5.41
C GLY A 179 20.55 -20.38 -4.97
N LEU A 180 19.27 -20.12 -5.21
CA LEU A 180 18.19 -21.05 -4.87
C LEU A 180 18.32 -22.37 -5.65
N VAL A 181 18.56 -22.31 -6.96
CA VAL A 181 18.77 -23.52 -7.78
C VAL A 181 19.95 -24.35 -7.26
N LEU A 182 21.08 -23.70 -6.96
CA LEU A 182 22.25 -24.38 -6.40
C LEU A 182 21.98 -25.05 -5.05
N VAL A 183 21.22 -24.39 -4.17
CA VAL A 183 20.82 -24.97 -2.87
C VAL A 183 19.86 -26.13 -3.07
N THR A 184 18.84 -25.98 -3.91
CA THR A 184 17.88 -27.05 -4.21
C THR A 184 18.56 -28.27 -4.82
N GLU A 185 19.47 -28.08 -5.79
CA GLU A 185 20.25 -29.18 -6.36
C GLU A 185 21.13 -29.89 -5.33
N ARG A 186 21.75 -29.14 -4.40
CA ARG A 186 22.54 -29.73 -3.31
C ARG A 186 21.66 -30.51 -2.34
N MET A 187 20.47 -30.01 -2.00
CA MET A 187 19.53 -30.72 -1.13
C MET A 187 19.02 -32.01 -1.78
N ILE A 188 18.69 -31.97 -3.08
CA ILE A 188 18.28 -33.16 -3.83
C ILE A 188 19.41 -34.18 -3.85
N ARG A 189 20.65 -33.77 -4.19
CA ARG A 189 21.83 -34.66 -4.18
C ARG A 189 22.10 -35.29 -2.81
N LYS A 190 21.88 -34.53 -1.72
CA LYS A 190 22.01 -35.03 -0.34
C LYS A 190 20.91 -35.99 0.07
N ARG A 191 19.77 -36.01 -0.63
CA ARG A 191 18.61 -36.87 -0.33
C ARG A 191 18.62 -38.17 -1.14
N THR A 192 19.33 -38.19 -2.26
CA THR A 192 19.54 -39.37 -3.13
C THR A 192 20.82 -40.16 -2.81
N LYS A 193 21.65 -39.69 -1.87
CA LYS A 193 22.72 -40.45 -1.25
C LYS A 193 22.28 -40.86 0.14
#